data_AF-A0A929ZJN0-F1
#
_entry.id   AF-A0A929ZJN0-F1
#
_cell.length_a   1.000
_cell.length_b   1.000
_cell.length_c   1.000
_cell.angle_alpha   90.00
_cell.angle_beta   90.00
_cell.angle_gamma   90.00
#
_symmetry.space_group_name_H-M   'P 1'
#
loop_
_entity.id
_entity.type
_entity.pdbx_description
1 polymer ?
#
loop_
_entity_poly.entity_id
_entity_poly.type
_entity_poly.pdbx_seq_one_letter_code
_entity_poly.pdbx_strand_id
1 'polypeptide(L)' 'YQGNDVTDDMEFTIAMNNYRATGGGNYNMIKEAPTVSTDLSSMVELLANYIQEHKVIDFEPVNNITVIK' A
#
# COMPACT_ATOMS: atom_id res chain seq x y z
N TYR A 1 -10.89 0.22 -10.51
CA TYR A 1 -9.68 1.05 -10.54
C TYR A 1 -9.86 2.25 -11.48
N GLN A 2 -9.44 3.47 -11.07
CA GLN A 2 -9.55 4.70 -11.89
C GLN A 2 -10.92 4.92 -12.55
N GLY A 3 -12.00 4.72 -11.79
CA GLY A 3 -13.38 4.89 -12.29
C GLY A 3 -13.98 3.68 -13.00
N ASN A 4 -13.20 2.63 -13.26
CA ASN A 4 -13.69 1.36 -13.80
C ASN A 4 -13.80 0.29 -12.71
N ASP A 5 -14.52 -0.79 -12.96
CA ASP A 5 -14.51 -1.96 -12.07
C ASP A 5 -13.15 -2.65 -12.11
N VAL A 6 -12.78 -3.31 -11.00
CA VAL A 6 -11.62 -4.20 -10.96
C VAL A 6 -12.08 -5.59 -11.37
N THR A 7 -11.41 -6.18 -12.36
CA THR A 7 -11.66 -7.55 -12.81
C THR A 7 -10.50 -8.47 -12.42
N ASP A 8 -10.73 -9.79 -12.42
CA ASP A 8 -9.77 -10.81 -11.93
C ASP A 8 -8.47 -10.86 -12.74
N ASP A 9 -8.54 -10.44 -13.99
CA ASP A 9 -7.49 -10.43 -15.00
C ASP A 9 -6.66 -9.13 -14.99
N MET A 10 -6.99 -8.16 -14.13
CA MET A 10 -6.18 -6.96 -13.93
C MET A 10 -4.99 -7.22 -13.00
N GLU A 11 -3.81 -6.79 -13.41
CA GLU A 11 -2.59 -6.83 -12.60
C GLU A 11 -2.30 -5.47 -11.96
N PHE A 12 -1.87 -5.50 -10.69
CA PHE A 12 -1.56 -4.28 -9.92
C PHE A 12 -0.25 -4.42 -9.16
N THR A 13 0.48 -3.32 -9.06
CA THR A 13 1.59 -3.17 -8.10
C THR A 13 1.06 -2.55 -6.82
N ILE A 14 1.30 -3.19 -5.68
CA ILE A 14 0.81 -2.74 -4.37
C ILE A 14 2.00 -2.52 -3.44
N ALA A 15 2.06 -1.37 -2.80
CA ALA A 15 3.02 -1.10 -1.73
C ALA A 15 2.49 -1.63 -0.40
N MET A 16 3.32 -2.36 0.34
CA MET A 16 2.98 -2.91 1.65
C MET A 16 4.22 -3.12 2.51
N ASN A 17 4.02 -3.38 3.81
CA ASN A 17 5.13 -3.72 4.70
C ASN A 17 5.60 -5.17 4.51
N ASN A 18 6.79 -5.47 5.03
CA ASN A 18 7.40 -6.80 4.98
C ASN A 18 6.58 -7.90 5.68
N TYR A 19 5.83 -7.57 6.73
CA TYR A 19 4.97 -8.54 7.42
C TYR A 19 3.85 -9.06 6.50
N ARG A 20 3.25 -8.19 5.68
CA ARG A 20 2.25 -8.59 4.66
C ARG A 20 2.88 -9.26 3.45
N ALA A 21 4.02 -8.77 2.98
CA ALA A 21 4.75 -9.37 1.86
C ALA A 21 5.12 -10.85 2.11
N THR A 22 5.33 -11.23 3.37
CA THR A 22 5.62 -12.62 3.77
C THR A 22 4.39 -13.47 4.08
N GLY A 23 3.18 -12.94 3.88
CA GLY A 23 1.90 -13.62 4.11
C GLY A 23 1.36 -13.52 5.54
N GLY A 24 1.96 -12.69 6.40
CA GLY A 24 1.53 -12.50 7.78
C GLY A 24 0.07 -12.10 7.89
N GLY A 25 -0.64 -12.62 8.91
CA GLY A 25 -2.06 -12.35 9.15
C GLY A 25 -3.01 -13.01 8.13
N ASN A 26 -2.65 -14.19 7.61
CA ASN A 26 -3.42 -14.97 6.63
C ASN A 26 -3.47 -14.37 5.22
N TYR A 27 -2.45 -13.60 4.83
CA TYR A 27 -2.31 -13.02 3.48
C TYR A 27 -1.43 -13.90 2.56
N ASN A 28 -1.62 -15.23 2.60
CA ASN A 28 -0.75 -16.18 1.90
C ASN A 28 -0.71 -15.96 0.37
N MET A 29 -1.79 -15.42 -0.22
CA MET A 29 -1.85 -15.10 -1.65
C MET A 29 -0.77 -14.10 -2.09
N ILE A 30 -0.32 -13.24 -1.18
CA ILE A 30 0.66 -12.20 -1.48
C ILE A 30 2.08 -12.79 -1.58
N LYS A 31 2.38 -13.83 -0.80
CA LYS A 31 3.72 -14.43 -0.75
C LYS A 31 4.18 -14.95 -2.11
N GLU A 32 3.23 -15.39 -2.94
CA GLU A 32 3.50 -15.94 -4.28
C GLU A 32 3.63 -14.85 -5.35
N ALA A 33 3.30 -13.58 -5.02
CA ALA A 33 3.40 -12.47 -5.97
C ALA A 33 4.88 -12.04 -6.17
N PRO A 34 5.26 -11.61 -7.38
CA PRO A 34 6.62 -11.16 -7.64
C PRO A 34 6.92 -9.84 -6.93
N THR A 35 8.08 -9.77 -6.28
CA THR A 35 8.58 -8.52 -5.69
C THR A 35 9.06 -7.58 -6.79
N VAL A 36 8.35 -6.47 -7.00
CA VAL A 36 8.74 -5.42 -7.97
C VAL A 36 9.87 -4.54 -7.43
N SER A 37 9.83 -4.22 -6.13
CA SER A 37 10.84 -3.41 -5.45
C SER A 37 10.81 -3.68 -3.95
N THR A 38 11.95 -3.48 -3.29
CA THR A 38 12.10 -3.58 -1.83
C THR A 38 12.73 -2.32 -1.30
N ASP A 39 12.08 -1.70 -0.32
CA ASP A 39 12.65 -0.63 0.50
C ASP A 39 13.11 -1.22 1.85
N LEU A 40 14.34 -0.91 2.24
CA LEU A 40 14.95 -1.39 3.49
C LEU A 40 14.87 -0.36 4.62
N SER A 41 14.44 0.87 4.33
CA SER A 41 14.22 1.90 5.33
C SER A 41 13.10 1.50 6.28
N SER A 42 13.24 1.92 7.54
CA SER A 42 12.16 1.71 8.51
C SER A 42 10.98 2.62 8.20
N MET A 43 9.76 2.22 8.59
CA MET A 43 8.58 3.09 8.47
C MET A 43 8.79 4.45 9.15
N VAL A 44 9.48 4.49 10.28
CA VAL A 44 9.77 5.74 11.01
C VAL A 44 10.68 6.65 10.20
N GLU A 45 11.71 6.09 9.56
CA GLU A 45 12.62 6.81 8.69
C GLU A 45 11.91 7.35 7.44
N LEU A 46 11.08 6.54 6.79
CA LEU A 46 10.28 6.97 5.64
C LEU A 46 9.37 8.14 5.98
N LEU A 47 8.66 8.07 7.11
CA LEU A 47 7.80 9.15 7.59
C LEU A 47 8.62 10.40 7.95
N ALA A 48 9.74 10.24 8.64
CA ALA A 48 10.61 11.35 9.03
C ALA A 48 11.19 12.06 7.79
N ASN A 49 11.62 11.32 6.78
CA ASN A 49 12.14 11.88 5.54
C ASN A 49 11.04 12.64 4.80
N TYR A 50 9.85 12.03 4.65
CA TYR A 50 8.71 12.68 4.00
C TYR A 50 8.32 13.99 4.70
N ILE A 51 8.20 14.01 6.02
CA ILE A 51 7.82 15.23 6.77
C ILE A 51 8.91 16.32 6.68
N GLN A 52 10.18 15.92 6.67
CA GLN A 52 11.29 16.87 6.51
C GLN A 52 11.28 17.55 5.13
N GLU A 53 10.98 16.78 4.09
CA GLU A 53 10.84 17.27 2.71
C GLU A 53 9.54 18.08 2.52
N HIS A 54 8.45 17.64 3.16
CA HIS A 54 7.11 18.24 3.07
C HIS A 54 6.70 18.86 4.41
N LYS A 55 7.22 20.06 4.69
CA LYS A 55 6.99 20.77 5.96
C LYS A 55 5.52 21.06 6.29
N VAL A 56 4.68 21.15 5.25
CA VAL A 56 3.23 21.28 5.38
C VAL A 56 2.63 20.01 4.82
N ILE A 57 1.90 19.29 5.67
CA ILE A 57 1.16 18.09 5.28
C ILE A 57 -0.28 18.53 5.01
N ASP A 58 -0.65 18.58 3.74
CA ASP A 58 -2.00 18.90 3.30
C ASP A 58 -2.62 17.66 2.65
N PHE A 59 -3.87 17.36 2.98
CA PHE A 59 -4.61 16.25 2.37
C PHE A 59 -6.10 16.50 2.40
N GLU A 60 -6.77 16.12 1.31
CA GLU A 60 -8.22 16.13 1.21
C GLU A 60 -8.76 14.71 1.37
N PRO A 61 -9.62 14.43 2.37
CA PRO A 61 -10.22 13.11 2.55
C PRO A 61 -11.06 12.68 1.34
N VAL A 62 -10.72 11.56 0.71
CA VAL A 62 -11.42 11.06 -0.48
C VAL A 62 -12.68 10.26 -0.14
N ASN A 63 -12.83 9.77 1.10
CA ASN A 63 -14.01 9.03 1.60
C ASN A 63 -14.54 7.94 0.64
N ASN A 64 -13.65 7.21 -0.02
CA ASN A 64 -13.94 6.26 -1.09
C ASN A 64 -14.13 4.80 -0.61
N ILE A 65 -14.25 4.57 0.70
CA ILE A 65 -14.46 3.25 1.30
C ILE A 65 -15.72 3.31 2.16
N THR A 66 -16.68 2.43 1.89
CA THR A 66 -17.91 2.27 2.67
C THR A 66 -18.07 0.79 3.04
N VAL A 67 -18.29 0.51 4.32
CA VAL A 67 -18.57 -0.84 4.81
C VAL A 67 -20.08 -1.00 4.91
N ILE A 68 -20.64 -1.92 4.12
CA ILE A 68 -22.06 -2.27 4.13
C ILE A 68 -22.22 -3.53 4.99
N LYS A 69 -23.25 -3.57 5.83
CA LYS A 69 -23.57 -4.69 6.72
C LYS A 69 -24.38 -5.76 6.01
#